data_AF-A0A3D5AMC4-F1
#
_entry.id   AF-A0A3D5AMC4-F1
#
_cell.length_a   1.000
_cell.length_b   1.000
_cell.length_c   1.000
_cell.angle_alpha   90.00
_cell.angle_beta   90.00
_cell.angle_gamma   90.00
#
_symmetry.space_group_name_H-M   'P 1'
#
loop_
_entity.id
_entity.type
_entity.pdbx_description
1 polymer ?
#
loop_
_entity_poly.entity_id
_entity_poly.type
_entity_poly.pdbx_seq_one_letter_code
_entity_poly.pdbx_strand_id
1 'polypeptide(L)'
;MLLLAGEAGSGKTRFVGELACHPLLAGQTVQIRVIEDAQRPDVIDSEAMAYLAGVEQPSLIITYRPEEMTPQRLAALVNEVRAPVTVVELVLEPLEAVEVAEFAAARLGFPVLAEVVDVLLAQTGGVPRALEEALDLLPGSAAPLTARAVEHALASAPVPPVTRYGVHTRLSRLSADALSVAELAAAAGAPMPEDLLAAVCGWDAERLCQALADGISGSVLFESPGGYRLRHAMAERVIHESVPGPRRRRLHALLAQALVAAGDPLPHERIAGHYRQAAQFDSWRRHAELGAEQAAATGEVLRAVRLLRDVLAWPGLEREDLSRLALRFGATAEYASGHLRAVEILRGLVDDPGLPAPIRGELRLNLGLLLVNQGADAEAGEPEIIRAIPDLAHRPELRARAMSALAVPGCSGRPLHDNLAWLSRTEEIADQVTDPTMWTAVQVNIIGTLLAIGDPRGWRQAKLLFTSPNSTGEQLQLRRGCLNVSDSATWLGRHRQARRFIQRARELGDSSHGAYVDVGIETMELILDWMTSSEEHTCELESQMASRILYPLKKDRKSTLLNSQSQP
;
A
#
# COMPACT_ATOMS: atom_id res chain seq x y z
N MET A 1 36.25 32.57 -7.05
CA MET A 1 35.58 31.70 -8.04
C MET A 1 34.77 30.66 -7.27
N LEU A 2 33.49 30.54 -7.60
CA LEU A 2 32.60 29.52 -7.04
C LEU A 2 32.35 28.45 -8.10
N LEU A 3 32.70 27.21 -7.81
CA LEU A 3 32.33 26.05 -8.60
C LEU A 3 31.04 25.49 -7.99
N LEU A 4 29.96 25.51 -8.76
CA LEU A 4 28.66 24.98 -8.36
C LEU A 4 28.46 23.62 -9.04
N ALA A 5 28.87 22.59 -8.32
CA ALA A 5 28.73 21.21 -8.71
C ALA A 5 27.33 20.70 -8.37
N GLY A 6 26.78 19.82 -9.19
CA GLY A 6 25.59 19.07 -8.82
C GLY A 6 25.01 18.37 -10.03
N GLU A 7 24.17 17.39 -9.78
CA GLU A 7 23.61 16.56 -10.84
C GLU A 7 22.66 17.35 -11.76
N ALA A 8 22.34 16.79 -12.94
CA ALA A 8 21.32 17.40 -13.79
C ALA A 8 19.97 17.53 -13.05
N GLY A 9 19.43 18.75 -13.02
CA GLY A 9 18.16 19.07 -12.35
C GLY A 9 18.27 19.56 -10.90
N SER A 10 19.48 19.65 -10.33
CA SER A 10 19.73 20.12 -8.95
C SER A 10 19.42 21.61 -8.70
N GLY A 11 18.90 22.34 -9.67
CA GLY A 11 18.53 23.75 -9.50
C GLY A 11 19.68 24.75 -9.54
N LYS A 12 20.86 24.37 -10.08
CA LYS A 12 22.04 25.26 -10.20
C LYS A 12 21.71 26.67 -10.73
N THR A 13 20.99 26.76 -11.85
CA THR A 13 20.57 28.04 -12.44
C THR A 13 19.65 28.84 -11.51
N ARG A 14 18.73 28.17 -10.81
CA ARG A 14 17.84 28.80 -9.83
C ARG A 14 18.64 29.34 -8.64
N PHE A 15 19.57 28.57 -8.10
CA PHE A 15 20.47 29.00 -7.02
C PHE A 15 21.25 30.25 -7.41
N VAL A 16 21.81 30.29 -8.63
CA VAL A 16 22.51 31.47 -9.15
C VAL A 16 21.58 32.69 -9.25
N GLY A 17 20.33 32.49 -9.71
CA GLY A 17 19.33 33.56 -9.75
C GLY A 17 18.95 34.09 -8.36
N GLU A 18 18.74 33.20 -7.39
CA GLU A 18 18.42 33.58 -6.01
C GLU A 18 19.59 34.29 -5.33
N LEU A 19 20.82 33.84 -5.56
CA LEU A 19 22.04 34.49 -5.08
C LEU A 19 22.15 35.92 -5.62
N ALA A 20 21.85 36.13 -6.90
CA ALA A 20 21.88 37.46 -7.53
C ALA A 20 20.85 38.43 -6.92
N CYS A 21 19.79 37.91 -6.31
CA CYS A 21 18.75 38.69 -5.63
C CYS A 21 18.94 38.77 -4.10
N HIS A 22 20.04 38.26 -3.55
CA HIS A 22 20.23 38.16 -2.11
C HIS A 22 20.33 39.55 -1.44
N PRO A 23 19.64 39.81 -0.32
CA PRO A 23 19.61 41.13 0.33
C PRO A 23 20.99 41.70 0.71
N LEU A 24 21.97 40.83 0.99
CA LEU A 24 23.35 41.25 1.29
C LEU A 24 24.08 41.90 0.10
N LEU A 25 23.61 41.68 -1.13
CA LEU A 25 24.17 42.30 -2.34
C LEU A 25 23.45 43.62 -2.71
N ALA A 26 22.38 43.98 -1.99
CA ALA A 26 21.60 45.18 -2.28
C ALA A 26 22.47 46.45 -2.10
N GLY A 27 22.50 47.31 -3.12
CA GLY A 27 23.25 48.57 -3.10
C GLY A 27 24.73 48.46 -3.46
N GLN A 28 25.25 47.26 -3.77
CA GLN A 28 26.61 47.06 -4.29
C GLN A 28 26.58 46.80 -5.80
N THR A 29 27.53 47.36 -6.55
CA THR A 29 27.74 46.98 -7.96
C THR A 29 28.79 45.87 -8.02
N VAL A 30 28.34 44.62 -7.95
CA VAL A 30 29.20 43.44 -8.11
C VAL A 30 28.96 42.83 -9.49
N GLN A 31 30.00 42.74 -10.32
CA GLN A 31 29.91 41.99 -11.59
C GLN A 31 30.22 40.52 -11.33
N ILE A 32 29.18 39.68 -11.44
CA ILE A 32 29.28 38.22 -11.36
C ILE A 32 29.15 37.65 -12.77
N ARG A 33 30.12 36.85 -13.19
CA ARG A 33 30.06 36.11 -14.46
C ARG A 33 29.67 34.67 -14.19
N VAL A 34 28.65 34.19 -14.90
CA VAL A 34 28.12 32.84 -14.76
C VAL A 34 28.46 32.06 -16.02
N ILE A 35 29.19 30.95 -15.85
CA ILE A 35 29.43 29.97 -16.90
C ILE A 35 28.56 28.76 -16.57
N GLU A 36 27.53 28.52 -17.39
CA GLU A 36 26.63 27.39 -17.18
C GLU A 36 27.10 26.14 -17.91
N ASP A 37 26.93 24.96 -17.30
CA ASP A 37 27.20 23.65 -17.92
C ASP A 37 28.64 23.49 -18.46
N ALA A 38 29.64 23.87 -17.66
CA ALA A 38 31.06 23.88 -18.04
C ALA A 38 31.63 22.52 -18.44
N GLN A 39 30.94 21.40 -18.14
CA GLN A 39 31.28 20.07 -18.65
C GLN A 39 31.19 19.97 -20.18
N ARG A 40 30.60 20.94 -20.87
CA ARG A 40 30.44 20.96 -22.33
C ARG A 40 31.63 21.68 -23.00
N PRO A 41 32.44 21.02 -23.85
CA PRO A 41 33.62 21.63 -24.49
C PRO A 41 33.28 22.85 -25.35
N ASP A 42 32.11 22.85 -25.96
CA ASP A 42 31.59 23.93 -26.79
C ASP A 42 31.14 25.17 -26.00
N VAL A 43 30.94 25.03 -24.68
CA VAL A 43 30.54 26.14 -23.81
C VAL A 43 31.75 26.84 -23.21
N ILE A 44 32.72 26.08 -22.72
CA ILE A 44 33.95 26.63 -22.15
C ILE A 44 35.13 25.67 -22.35
N ASP A 45 36.19 26.23 -22.93
CA ASP A 45 37.51 25.62 -23.06
C ASP A 45 38.56 26.45 -22.29
N SER A 46 39.81 25.96 -22.26
CA SER A 46 40.90 26.63 -21.55
C SER A 46 41.20 28.02 -22.10
N GLU A 47 41.07 28.25 -23.41
CA GLU A 47 41.38 29.55 -24.02
C GLU A 47 40.33 30.60 -23.65
N ALA A 48 39.05 30.25 -23.76
CA ALA A 48 37.94 31.09 -23.34
C ALA A 48 37.98 31.35 -21.82
N MET A 49 38.36 30.35 -21.02
CA MET A 49 38.52 30.50 -19.58
C MET A 49 39.65 31.47 -19.23
N ALA A 50 40.81 31.35 -19.89
CA ALA A 50 41.94 32.26 -19.72
C ALA A 50 41.57 33.71 -20.09
N TYR A 51 40.81 33.89 -21.18
CA TYR A 51 40.28 35.21 -21.57
C TYR A 51 39.36 35.78 -20.49
N LEU A 52 38.38 35.00 -20.02
CA LEU A 52 37.40 35.44 -19.01
C LEU A 52 38.06 35.77 -17.67
N ALA A 53 39.09 35.00 -17.29
CA ALA A 53 39.88 35.20 -16.08
C ALA A 53 40.82 36.41 -16.17
N GLY A 54 41.24 36.81 -17.38
CA GLY A 54 42.17 37.91 -17.62
C GLY A 54 41.55 39.31 -17.60
N VAL A 55 40.21 39.43 -17.60
CA VAL A 55 39.51 40.72 -17.50
C VAL A 55 39.37 41.12 -16.02
N GLU A 56 39.62 42.39 -15.68
CA GLU A 56 39.61 42.96 -14.31
C GLU A 56 38.70 42.23 -13.27
N GLN A 57 39.34 41.53 -12.33
CA GLN A 57 38.79 40.92 -11.09
C GLN A 57 37.33 40.39 -11.15
N PRO A 58 36.99 39.39 -11.99
CA PRO A 58 35.62 38.91 -12.08
C PRO A 58 35.35 37.89 -10.95
N SER A 59 34.23 38.08 -10.25
CA SER A 59 33.64 37.00 -9.46
C SER A 59 33.02 35.99 -10.43
N LEU A 60 33.65 34.83 -10.65
CA LEU A 60 33.11 33.76 -11.47
C LEU A 60 32.27 32.78 -10.65
N ILE A 61 31.13 32.39 -11.21
CA ILE A 61 30.37 31.19 -10.83
C ILE A 61 30.38 30.25 -12.03
N ILE A 62 30.82 29.01 -11.82
CA ILE A 62 30.86 27.98 -12.87
C ILE A 62 29.96 26.85 -12.43
N THR A 63 28.90 26.59 -13.19
CA THR A 63 28.02 25.45 -12.91
C THR A 63 28.49 24.25 -13.74
N TYR A 64 28.52 23.08 -13.13
CA TYR A 64 28.87 21.87 -13.87
C TYR A 64 28.25 20.60 -13.26
N ARG A 65 28.32 19.50 -14.01
CA ARG A 65 27.85 18.18 -13.61
C ARG A 65 29.04 17.27 -13.29
N PRO A 66 29.22 16.82 -12.04
CA PRO A 66 30.34 15.96 -11.65
C PRO A 66 30.46 14.70 -12.49
N GLU A 67 29.34 14.07 -12.84
CA GLU A 67 29.29 12.83 -13.62
C GLU A 67 29.68 13.01 -15.09
N GLU A 68 29.78 14.26 -15.56
CA GLU A 68 30.15 14.61 -16.94
C GLU A 68 31.50 15.33 -17.02
N MET A 69 32.10 15.66 -15.88
CA MET A 69 33.31 16.46 -15.78
C MET A 69 34.47 15.60 -15.30
N THR A 70 35.48 15.41 -16.15
CA THR A 70 36.69 14.71 -15.72
C THR A 70 37.53 15.59 -14.78
N PRO A 71 38.17 15.02 -13.74
CA PRO A 71 39.05 15.78 -12.85
C PRO A 71 40.14 16.56 -13.58
N GLN A 72 40.68 15.97 -14.66
CA GLN A 72 41.73 16.59 -15.47
C GLN A 72 41.22 17.85 -16.18
N ARG A 73 40.00 17.81 -16.70
CA ARG A 73 39.41 18.97 -17.38
C ARG A 73 39.03 20.07 -16.40
N LEU A 74 38.44 19.73 -15.26
CA LEU A 74 38.14 20.71 -14.23
C LEU A 74 39.42 21.41 -13.76
N ALA A 75 40.48 20.63 -13.49
CA ALA A 75 41.78 21.18 -13.15
C ALA A 75 42.36 22.08 -14.24
N ALA A 76 42.23 21.70 -15.51
CA ALA A 76 42.66 22.52 -16.64
C ALA A 76 41.94 23.89 -16.66
N LEU A 77 40.61 23.91 -16.50
CA LEU A 77 39.84 25.16 -16.47
C LEU A 77 40.21 26.04 -15.25
N VAL A 78 40.34 25.43 -14.08
CA VAL A 78 40.69 26.16 -12.84
C VAL A 78 42.09 26.77 -12.92
N ASN A 79 43.06 26.06 -13.50
CA ASN A 79 44.46 26.51 -13.61
C ASN A 79 44.66 27.69 -14.58
N GLU A 80 43.71 27.97 -15.47
CA GLU A 80 43.78 29.15 -16.35
C GLU A 80 43.55 30.47 -15.61
N VAL A 81 43.01 30.41 -14.38
CA VAL A 81 42.85 31.60 -13.53
C VAL A 81 44.18 31.93 -12.86
N ARG A 82 44.98 32.78 -13.52
CA ARG A 82 46.34 33.14 -13.08
C ARG A 82 46.40 34.15 -11.92
N ALA A 83 45.30 34.81 -11.60
CA ALA A 83 45.20 35.73 -10.47
C ALA A 83 45.06 34.96 -9.14
N PRO A 84 45.47 35.53 -7.99
CA PRO A 84 45.18 34.92 -6.69
C PRO A 84 43.66 34.96 -6.42
N VAL A 85 42.97 33.88 -6.76
CA VAL A 85 41.54 33.70 -6.52
C VAL A 85 41.32 32.61 -5.48
N THR A 86 40.42 32.86 -4.53
CA THR A 86 39.85 31.80 -3.71
C THR A 86 38.91 30.96 -4.57
N VAL A 87 39.16 29.66 -4.66
CA VAL A 87 38.27 28.69 -5.30
C VAL A 87 37.46 28.02 -4.20
N VAL A 88 36.15 28.12 -4.28
CA VAL A 88 35.21 27.43 -3.40
C VAL A 88 34.39 26.50 -4.27
N GLU A 89 34.35 25.23 -3.91
CA GLU A 89 33.47 24.25 -4.55
C GLU A 89 32.29 23.97 -3.63
N LEU A 90 31.09 24.13 -4.18
CA LEU A 90 29.83 23.84 -3.52
C LEU A 90 29.10 22.77 -4.31
N VAL A 91 28.89 21.62 -3.68
CA VAL A 91 28.14 20.50 -4.22
C VAL A 91 26.69 20.64 -3.79
N LEU A 92 25.78 20.77 -4.76
CA LEU A 92 24.35 20.77 -4.53
C LEU A 92 23.85 19.32 -4.47
N GLU A 93 23.53 18.90 -3.25
CA GLU A 93 22.85 17.64 -2.98
C GLU A 93 21.36 17.70 -3.34
N PRO A 94 20.70 16.55 -3.53
CA PRO A 94 19.24 16.51 -3.67
C PRO A 94 18.54 17.05 -2.42
N LEU A 95 17.33 17.59 -2.61
CA LEU A 95 16.53 18.13 -1.52
C LEU A 95 16.18 17.04 -0.50
N GLU A 96 16.37 17.34 0.77
CA GLU A 96 15.95 16.49 1.88
C GLU A 96 14.45 16.66 2.18
N ALA A 97 13.91 15.83 3.08
CA ALA A 97 12.47 15.81 3.39
C ALA A 97 11.91 17.19 3.78
N VAL A 98 12.64 17.95 4.60
CA VAL A 98 12.22 19.29 5.02
C VAL A 98 12.17 20.24 3.81
N GLU A 99 13.19 20.22 2.96
CA GLU A 99 13.28 21.08 1.80
C GLU A 99 12.26 20.70 0.71
N VAL A 100 11.96 19.41 0.56
CA VAL A 100 10.87 18.92 -0.31
C VAL A 100 9.51 19.39 0.20
N ALA A 101 9.28 19.36 1.51
CA ALA A 101 8.04 19.86 2.11
C ALA A 101 7.86 21.36 1.86
N GLU A 102 8.93 22.15 2.06
CA GLU A 102 8.94 23.59 1.81
C GLU A 102 8.72 23.90 0.32
N PHE A 103 9.42 23.19 -0.57
CA PHE A 103 9.28 23.35 -2.02
C PHE A 103 7.85 23.03 -2.47
N ALA A 104 7.30 21.89 -2.04
CA ALA A 104 5.95 21.48 -2.38
C ALA A 104 4.91 22.46 -1.82
N ALA A 105 5.08 22.92 -0.58
CA ALA A 105 4.17 23.89 0.03
C ALA A 105 4.17 25.23 -0.69
N ALA A 106 5.34 25.74 -1.07
CA ALA A 106 5.47 26.98 -1.84
C ALA A 106 4.82 26.87 -3.23
N ARG A 107 4.90 25.69 -3.86
CA ARG A 107 4.34 25.44 -5.19
C ARG A 107 2.82 25.22 -5.17
N LEU A 108 2.32 24.48 -4.18
CA LEU A 108 0.90 24.12 -4.05
C LEU A 108 0.07 25.18 -3.33
N GLY A 109 0.73 26.06 -2.56
CA GLY A 109 0.08 27.11 -1.77
C GLY A 109 -0.48 26.63 -0.42
N PHE A 110 -0.19 25.40 0.00
CA PHE A 110 -0.58 24.84 1.30
C PHE A 110 0.43 23.78 1.78
N PRO A 111 0.58 23.57 3.11
CA PRO A 111 1.48 22.56 3.66
C PRO A 111 1.13 21.13 3.22
N VAL A 112 2.15 20.32 2.96
CA VAL A 112 2.00 18.90 2.65
C VAL A 112 2.26 18.03 3.88
N LEU A 113 1.57 16.90 3.99
CA LEU A 113 1.76 15.94 5.07
C LEU A 113 3.09 15.16 4.89
N ALA A 114 3.69 14.70 5.98
CA ALA A 114 4.94 13.94 5.95
C ALA A 114 4.87 12.71 5.02
N GLU A 115 3.76 11.96 5.06
CA GLU A 115 3.56 10.80 4.18
C GLU A 115 3.54 11.17 2.68
N VAL A 116 3.11 12.39 2.33
CA VAL A 116 3.16 12.89 0.95
C VAL A 116 4.59 13.26 0.57
N VAL A 117 5.34 13.85 1.49
CA VAL A 117 6.77 14.16 1.31
C VAL A 117 7.56 12.88 1.04
N ASP A 118 7.29 11.80 1.78
CA ASP A 118 7.93 10.50 1.57
C ASP A 118 7.65 9.94 0.16
N VAL A 119 6.41 10.06 -0.33
CA VAL A 119 6.05 9.66 -1.70
C VAL A 119 6.79 10.51 -2.73
N LEU A 120 6.82 11.83 -2.54
CA LEU A 120 7.52 12.75 -3.46
C LEU A 120 9.03 12.46 -3.48
N LEU A 121 9.66 12.25 -2.33
CA LEU A 121 11.06 11.83 -2.22
C LEU A 121 11.33 10.51 -2.92
N ALA A 122 10.50 9.48 -2.70
CA ALA A 122 10.66 8.18 -3.36
C ALA A 122 10.55 8.28 -4.89
N GLN A 123 9.65 9.14 -5.39
CA GLN A 123 9.41 9.31 -6.82
C GLN A 123 10.50 10.13 -7.53
N THR A 124 11.03 11.15 -6.84
CA THR A 124 11.86 12.21 -7.45
C THR A 124 13.32 12.17 -6.99
N GLY A 125 13.61 11.46 -5.90
CA GLY A 125 14.94 11.42 -5.28
C GLY A 125 15.38 12.77 -4.73
N GLY A 126 14.44 13.69 -4.44
CA GLY A 126 14.76 15.06 -4.03
C GLY A 126 15.32 15.92 -5.16
N VAL A 127 15.33 15.45 -6.42
CA VAL A 127 15.82 16.24 -7.55
C VAL A 127 14.82 17.38 -7.84
N PRO A 128 15.18 18.66 -7.64
CA PRO A 128 14.25 19.79 -7.76
C PRO A 128 13.44 19.80 -9.06
N ARG A 129 14.09 19.51 -10.20
CA ARG A 129 13.39 19.47 -11.49
C ARG A 129 12.39 18.32 -11.59
N ALA A 130 12.72 17.14 -11.10
CA ALA A 130 11.79 16.01 -11.08
C ALA A 130 10.64 16.25 -10.11
N LEU A 131 10.91 16.92 -8.98
CA LEU A 131 9.90 17.35 -8.02
C LEU A 131 8.91 18.35 -8.62
N GLU A 132 9.41 19.37 -9.33
CA GLU A 132 8.58 20.32 -10.06
C GLU A 132 7.65 19.61 -11.05
N GLU A 133 8.21 18.73 -11.89
CA GLU A 133 7.44 17.98 -12.88
C GLU A 133 6.45 17.00 -12.23
N ALA A 134 6.78 16.40 -11.08
CA ALA A 134 5.86 15.54 -10.32
C ALA A 134 4.67 16.34 -9.76
N LEU A 135 4.92 17.52 -9.20
CA LEU A 135 3.88 18.40 -8.65
C LEU A 135 2.92 18.89 -9.74
N ASP A 136 3.44 19.18 -10.94
CA ASP A 136 2.62 19.59 -12.10
C ASP A 136 1.68 18.46 -12.61
N LEU A 137 1.94 17.18 -12.26
CA LEU A 137 1.05 16.05 -12.57
C LEU A 137 -0.07 15.85 -11.54
N LEU A 138 0.02 16.51 -10.38
CA LEU A 138 -0.98 16.35 -9.33
C LEU A 138 -2.24 17.15 -9.69
N PRO A 139 -3.44 16.60 -9.42
CA PRO A 139 -4.67 17.31 -9.70
C PRO A 139 -4.74 18.59 -8.86
N GLY A 140 -4.95 19.74 -9.52
CA GLY A 140 -5.18 21.01 -8.83
C GLY A 140 -6.49 20.95 -8.04
N SER A 141 -6.41 20.77 -6.72
CA SER A 141 -7.58 20.75 -5.84
C SER A 141 -7.24 21.33 -4.47
N ALA A 142 -8.15 22.16 -3.95
CA ALA A 142 -8.08 22.87 -2.68
C ALA A 142 -8.23 21.95 -1.44
N ALA A 143 -8.04 20.63 -1.60
CA ALA A 143 -8.10 19.65 -0.51
C ALA A 143 -6.69 19.13 -0.19
N PRO A 144 -6.37 18.82 1.07
CA PRO A 144 -5.08 18.26 1.43
C PRO A 144 -4.84 16.93 0.71
N LEU A 145 -3.70 16.84 0.04
CA LEU A 145 -3.25 15.64 -0.67
C LEU A 145 -3.01 14.51 0.34
N THR A 146 -3.39 13.30 -0.06
CA THR A 146 -3.06 12.08 0.68
C THR A 146 -1.97 11.33 -0.05
N ALA A 147 -1.09 10.62 0.68
CA ALA A 147 0.00 9.84 0.08
C ALA A 147 -0.50 8.88 -1.01
N ARG A 148 -1.60 8.16 -0.75
CA ARG A 148 -2.22 7.24 -1.71
C ARG A 148 -2.72 7.93 -2.98
N ALA A 149 -3.27 9.13 -2.88
CA ALA A 149 -3.74 9.86 -4.06
C ALA A 149 -2.57 10.34 -4.93
N VAL A 150 -1.51 10.83 -4.29
CA VAL A 150 -0.27 11.27 -4.96
C VAL A 150 0.41 10.09 -5.64
N GLU A 151 0.59 8.97 -4.93
CA GLU A 151 1.15 7.74 -5.47
C GLU A 151 0.36 7.26 -6.70
N HIS A 152 -0.97 7.23 -6.61
CA HIS A 152 -1.82 6.82 -7.72
C HIS A 152 -1.72 7.76 -8.93
N ALA A 153 -1.73 9.07 -8.70
CA ALA A 153 -1.61 10.08 -9.76
C ALA A 153 -0.27 9.95 -10.49
N LEU A 154 0.84 9.88 -9.74
CA LEU A 154 2.18 9.76 -10.31
C LEU A 154 2.38 8.43 -11.02
N ALA A 155 1.88 7.32 -10.47
CA ALA A 155 1.97 6.00 -11.10
C ALA A 155 1.19 5.92 -12.43
N SER A 156 0.07 6.65 -12.54
CA SER A 156 -0.81 6.61 -13.73
C SER A 156 -0.38 7.60 -14.82
N ALA A 157 0.33 8.67 -14.45
CA ALA A 157 0.80 9.68 -15.38
C ALA A 157 2.06 9.20 -16.15
N PRO A 158 2.23 9.58 -17.43
CA PRO A 158 3.49 9.34 -18.14
C PRO A 158 4.63 10.12 -17.48
N VAL A 159 5.84 9.55 -17.48
CA VAL A 159 7.00 10.28 -16.97
C VAL A 159 7.24 11.55 -17.82
N PRO A 160 7.39 12.73 -17.19
CA PRO A 160 7.57 13.99 -17.91
C PRO A 160 8.81 14.02 -18.82
N PRO A 161 8.77 14.78 -19.94
CA PRO A 161 9.81 14.73 -20.96
C PRO A 161 11.21 15.12 -20.50
N VAL A 162 11.35 16.11 -19.59
CA VAL A 162 12.69 16.57 -19.16
C VAL A 162 13.35 15.51 -18.29
N THR A 163 12.63 14.96 -17.32
CA THR A 163 13.11 13.81 -16.53
C THR A 163 13.48 12.64 -17.45
N ARG A 164 12.62 12.30 -18.42
CA ARG A 164 12.89 11.22 -19.39
C ARG A 164 14.17 11.48 -20.20
N TYR A 165 14.36 12.69 -20.74
CA TYR A 165 15.55 13.06 -21.49
C TYR A 165 16.82 12.99 -20.63
N GLY A 166 16.75 13.48 -19.40
CA GLY A 166 17.87 13.43 -18.46
C GLY A 166 18.32 12.00 -18.15
N VAL A 167 17.37 11.07 -17.99
CA VAL A 167 17.67 9.65 -17.80
C VAL A 167 18.31 9.05 -19.06
N HIS A 168 17.72 9.24 -20.25
CA HIS A 168 18.29 8.71 -21.49
C HIS A 168 19.71 9.22 -21.79
N THR A 169 19.97 10.49 -21.49
CA THR A 169 21.30 11.09 -21.63
C THR A 169 22.33 10.35 -20.79
N ARG A 170 22.00 10.03 -19.52
CA ARG A 170 22.88 9.25 -18.65
C ARG A 170 23.08 7.82 -19.16
N LEU A 171 22.00 7.14 -19.57
CA LEU A 171 22.08 5.78 -20.12
C LEU A 171 22.98 5.70 -21.37
N SER A 172 22.96 6.72 -22.23
CA SER A 172 23.74 6.76 -23.48
C SER A 172 25.27 6.75 -23.28
N ARG A 173 25.71 7.03 -22.05
CA ARG A 173 27.13 7.09 -21.67
C ARG A 173 27.60 5.83 -20.94
N LEU A 174 26.67 4.96 -20.53
CA LEU A 174 27.02 3.74 -19.82
C LEU A 174 27.66 2.73 -20.77
N SER A 175 28.55 1.90 -20.22
CA SER A 175 28.99 0.68 -20.88
C SER A 175 27.79 -0.27 -21.08
N ALA A 176 27.91 -1.20 -22.03
CA ALA A 176 26.84 -2.17 -22.30
C ALA A 176 26.51 -3.04 -21.07
N ASP A 177 27.51 -3.30 -20.23
CA ASP A 177 27.34 -4.07 -19.00
C ASP A 177 26.64 -3.24 -17.91
N ALA A 178 27.06 -1.98 -17.69
CA ALA A 178 26.40 -1.07 -16.77
C ALA A 178 24.94 -0.79 -17.16
N LEU A 179 24.67 -0.63 -18.47
CA LEU A 179 23.31 -0.50 -18.98
C LEU A 179 22.48 -1.75 -18.67
N SER A 180 23.04 -2.95 -18.83
CA SER A 180 22.35 -4.20 -18.53
C SER A 180 22.02 -4.32 -17.02
N VAL A 181 22.90 -3.87 -16.14
CA VAL A 181 22.64 -3.80 -14.69
C VAL A 181 21.55 -2.77 -14.38
N ALA A 182 21.57 -1.60 -15.01
CA ALA A 182 20.53 -0.57 -14.84
C ALA A 182 19.15 -1.06 -15.28
N GLU A 183 19.05 -1.76 -16.42
CA GLU A 183 17.81 -2.38 -16.89
C GLU A 183 17.30 -3.47 -15.94
N LEU A 184 18.22 -4.25 -15.35
CA LEU A 184 17.88 -5.29 -14.39
C LEU A 184 17.36 -4.69 -13.07
N ALA A 185 18.05 -3.67 -12.55
CA ALA A 185 17.59 -2.90 -11.39
C ALA A 185 16.22 -2.26 -11.66
N ALA A 186 15.99 -1.77 -12.88
CA ALA A 186 14.71 -1.22 -13.29
C ALA A 186 13.57 -2.26 -13.30
N ALA A 187 13.87 -3.49 -13.73
CA ALA A 187 12.91 -4.58 -13.70
C ALA A 187 12.68 -5.15 -12.29
N ALA A 188 13.65 -5.00 -11.38
CA ALA A 188 13.56 -5.46 -10.00
C ALA A 188 12.69 -4.57 -9.12
N GLY A 189 12.73 -3.25 -9.32
CA GLY A 189 11.98 -2.25 -8.57
C GLY A 189 12.29 -2.18 -7.07
N ALA A 190 13.46 -2.67 -6.69
CA ALA A 190 13.96 -2.70 -5.32
C ALA A 190 15.49 -2.78 -5.32
N PRO A 191 16.17 -2.41 -4.21
CA PRO A 191 17.61 -2.64 -4.07
C PRO A 191 17.99 -4.10 -4.36
N MET A 192 19.06 -4.27 -5.13
CA MET A 192 19.55 -5.56 -5.58
C MET A 192 20.92 -5.87 -4.96
N PRO A 193 21.02 -6.92 -4.12
CA PRO A 193 22.30 -7.42 -3.65
C PRO A 193 23.19 -7.88 -4.82
N GLU A 194 24.51 -7.77 -4.65
CA GLU A 194 25.48 -8.18 -5.66
C GLU A 194 25.32 -9.66 -6.05
N ASP A 195 25.10 -10.54 -5.08
CA ASP A 195 24.87 -11.98 -5.33
C ASP A 195 23.67 -12.24 -6.25
N LEU A 196 22.59 -11.45 -6.09
CA LEU A 196 21.40 -11.58 -6.92
C LEU A 196 21.64 -11.04 -8.34
N LEU A 197 22.39 -9.93 -8.46
CA LEU A 197 22.83 -9.40 -9.76
C LEU A 197 23.72 -10.41 -10.49
N ALA A 198 24.71 -10.98 -9.80
CA ALA A 198 25.61 -12.00 -10.35
C ALA A 198 24.83 -13.23 -10.81
N ALA A 199 23.89 -13.72 -10.00
CA ALA A 199 23.06 -14.88 -10.33
C ALA A 199 22.19 -14.65 -11.56
N VAL A 200 21.59 -13.46 -11.71
CA VAL A 200 20.73 -13.15 -12.87
C VAL A 200 21.54 -12.89 -14.15
N CYS A 201 22.67 -12.18 -14.03
CA CYS A 201 23.52 -11.87 -15.18
C CYS A 201 24.38 -13.06 -15.63
N GLY A 202 24.67 -14.01 -14.73
CA GLY A 202 25.62 -15.10 -14.98
C GLY A 202 27.05 -14.59 -15.17
N TRP A 203 27.42 -13.52 -14.47
CA TRP A 203 28.74 -12.88 -14.56
C TRP A 203 29.62 -13.27 -13.38
N ASP A 204 30.94 -13.21 -13.59
CA ASP A 204 31.89 -13.24 -12.49
C ASP A 204 31.91 -11.90 -11.73
N ALA A 205 32.55 -11.92 -10.55
CA ALA A 205 32.61 -10.78 -9.66
C ALA A 205 33.36 -9.57 -10.27
N GLU A 206 34.41 -9.81 -11.06
CA GLU A 206 35.22 -8.72 -11.63
C GLU A 206 34.42 -7.94 -12.68
N ARG A 207 33.72 -8.64 -13.58
CA ARG A 207 32.86 -8.01 -14.58
C ARG A 207 31.70 -7.26 -13.94
N LEU A 208 31.07 -7.86 -12.92
CA LEU A 208 29.96 -7.19 -12.21
C LEU A 208 30.44 -5.95 -11.46
N CYS A 209 31.58 -6.02 -10.78
CA CYS A 209 32.19 -4.88 -10.10
C CYS A 209 32.47 -3.72 -11.06
N GLN A 210 33.02 -3.99 -12.25
CA GLN A 210 33.24 -2.97 -13.26
C GLN A 210 31.92 -2.36 -13.76
N ALA A 211 30.90 -3.18 -14.02
CA ALA A 211 29.59 -2.70 -14.46
C ALA A 211 28.90 -1.81 -13.40
N LEU A 212 29.04 -2.17 -12.12
CA LEU A 212 28.53 -1.40 -11.00
C LEU A 212 29.28 -0.06 -10.86
N ALA A 213 30.62 -0.09 -10.92
CA ALA A 213 31.45 1.11 -10.86
C ALA A 213 31.14 2.09 -11.99
N ASP A 214 30.96 1.58 -13.22
CA ASP A 214 30.54 2.37 -14.38
C ASP A 214 29.14 2.99 -14.16
N GLY A 215 28.17 2.22 -13.65
CA GLY A 215 26.82 2.70 -13.39
C GLY A 215 26.73 3.74 -12.27
N ILE A 216 27.57 3.63 -11.25
CA ILE A 216 27.72 4.60 -10.16
C ILE A 216 28.39 5.88 -10.68
N SER A 217 29.48 5.74 -11.43
CA SER A 217 30.20 6.88 -12.02
C SER A 217 29.32 7.67 -13.00
N GLY A 218 28.41 6.99 -13.70
CA GLY A 218 27.41 7.62 -14.57
C GLY A 218 26.16 8.17 -13.85
N SER A 219 26.12 8.12 -12.50
CA SER A 219 24.99 8.56 -11.66
C SER A 219 23.65 7.93 -12.04
N VAL A 220 23.66 6.66 -12.43
CA VAL A 220 22.45 5.86 -12.70
C VAL A 220 22.18 4.89 -11.55
N LEU A 221 23.22 4.21 -11.08
CA LEU A 221 23.16 3.30 -9.94
C LEU A 221 23.66 3.98 -8.67
N PHE A 222 23.04 3.61 -7.55
CA PHE A 222 23.35 4.14 -6.23
C PHE A 222 23.41 3.01 -5.21
N GLU A 223 24.34 3.12 -4.28
CA GLU A 223 24.44 2.22 -3.14
C GLU A 223 23.32 2.50 -2.15
N SER A 224 22.79 1.44 -1.56
CA SER A 224 21.72 1.50 -0.58
C SER A 224 21.81 0.33 0.40
N PRO A 225 21.22 0.44 1.60
CA PRO A 225 21.02 -0.74 2.43
C PRO A 225 20.26 -1.82 1.62
N GLY A 226 20.85 -2.99 1.47
CA GLY A 226 20.30 -4.09 0.65
C GLY A 226 20.82 -4.17 -0.79
N GLY A 227 21.77 -3.32 -1.19
CA GLY A 227 22.51 -3.44 -2.45
C GLY A 227 22.36 -2.22 -3.36
N TYR A 228 22.35 -2.44 -4.67
CA TYR A 228 22.35 -1.38 -5.67
C TYR A 228 20.95 -1.09 -6.16
N ARG A 229 20.62 0.19 -6.29
CA ARG A 229 19.31 0.67 -6.76
C ARG A 229 19.44 1.79 -7.78
N LEU A 230 18.34 2.09 -8.44
CA LEU A 230 18.20 3.33 -9.20
C LEU A 230 17.86 4.49 -8.26
N ARG A 231 18.18 5.70 -8.73
CA ARG A 231 18.09 6.90 -7.89
C ARG A 231 16.70 7.13 -7.29
N HIS A 232 15.67 7.02 -8.12
CA HIS A 232 14.28 7.31 -7.76
C HIS A 232 13.31 6.59 -8.71
N ALA A 233 12.05 6.45 -8.30
CA ALA A 233 11.09 5.62 -9.02
C ALA A 233 10.76 6.16 -10.44
N MET A 234 10.84 7.46 -10.69
CA MET A 234 10.69 7.98 -12.07
C MET A 234 11.83 7.53 -12.99
N ALA A 235 13.07 7.47 -12.52
CA ALA A 235 14.20 6.97 -13.32
C ALA A 235 14.05 5.49 -13.62
N GLU A 236 13.65 4.70 -12.62
CA GLU A 236 13.28 3.30 -12.76
C GLU A 236 12.26 3.08 -13.87
N ARG A 237 11.15 3.83 -13.83
CA ARG A 237 10.11 3.74 -14.85
C ARG A 237 10.62 4.09 -16.24
N VAL A 238 11.39 5.16 -16.40
CA VAL A 238 11.96 5.53 -17.70
C VAL A 238 12.84 4.41 -18.26
N ILE A 239 13.71 3.83 -17.43
CA ILE A 239 14.59 2.74 -17.84
C ILE A 239 13.74 1.50 -18.21
N HIS A 240 12.82 1.09 -17.34
CA HIS A 240 11.94 -0.07 -17.55
C HIS A 240 11.07 0.05 -18.82
N GLU A 241 10.49 1.22 -19.04
CA GLU A 241 9.69 1.54 -20.23
C GLU A 241 10.53 1.53 -21.51
N SER A 242 11.83 1.88 -21.42
CA SER A 242 12.76 1.87 -22.55
C SER A 242 13.23 0.48 -22.98
N VAL A 243 13.16 -0.51 -22.08
CA VAL A 243 13.53 -1.90 -22.39
C VAL A 243 12.49 -2.51 -23.35
N PRO A 244 12.90 -3.03 -24.52
CA PRO A 244 11.99 -3.70 -25.44
C PRO A 244 11.25 -4.87 -24.78
N GLY A 245 9.95 -5.00 -25.08
CA GLY A 245 9.05 -5.98 -24.44
C GLY A 245 9.60 -7.41 -24.31
N PRO A 246 10.18 -8.03 -25.36
CA PRO A 246 10.77 -9.37 -25.26
C PRO A 246 11.92 -9.47 -24.24
N ARG A 247 12.81 -8.46 -24.21
CA ARG A 247 13.92 -8.40 -23.26
C ARG A 247 13.41 -8.17 -21.84
N ARG A 248 12.44 -7.27 -21.68
CA ARG A 248 11.79 -7.00 -20.39
C ARG A 248 11.14 -8.25 -19.79
N ARG A 249 10.38 -9.02 -20.59
CA ARG A 249 9.81 -10.31 -20.14
C ARG A 249 10.88 -11.29 -19.68
N ARG A 250 11.99 -11.39 -20.42
CA ARG A 250 13.13 -12.25 -20.06
C ARG A 250 13.78 -11.82 -18.74
N LEU A 251 13.99 -10.53 -18.52
CA LEU A 251 14.54 -10.01 -17.25
C LEU A 251 13.63 -10.38 -16.07
N HIS A 252 12.32 -10.17 -16.19
CA HIS A 252 11.39 -10.57 -15.14
C HIS A 252 11.39 -12.10 -14.90
N ALA A 253 11.49 -12.92 -15.94
CA ALA A 253 11.60 -14.37 -15.77
C ALA A 253 12.88 -14.76 -14.99
N LEU A 254 14.02 -14.15 -15.32
CA LEU A 254 15.28 -14.42 -14.63
C LEU A 254 15.26 -13.94 -13.17
N LEU A 255 14.68 -12.77 -12.90
CA LEU A 255 14.48 -12.26 -11.55
C LEU A 255 13.63 -13.21 -10.71
N ALA A 256 12.50 -13.69 -11.26
CA ALA A 256 11.65 -14.66 -10.57
C ALA A 256 12.40 -15.97 -10.25
N GLN A 257 13.16 -16.49 -11.21
CA GLN A 257 13.96 -17.70 -11.03
C GLN A 257 15.06 -17.53 -9.98
N ALA A 258 15.76 -16.40 -9.99
CA ALA A 258 16.81 -16.11 -9.02
C ALA A 258 16.25 -15.94 -7.61
N LEU A 259 15.09 -15.28 -7.46
CA LEU A 259 14.39 -15.19 -6.17
C LEU A 259 13.93 -16.56 -5.65
N VAL A 260 13.49 -17.46 -6.53
CA VAL A 260 13.16 -18.85 -6.15
C VAL A 260 14.41 -19.62 -5.73
N ALA A 261 15.53 -19.43 -6.44
CA ALA A 261 16.78 -20.11 -6.16
C ALA A 261 17.47 -19.62 -4.87
N ALA A 262 17.21 -18.37 -4.44
CA ALA A 262 17.76 -17.81 -3.21
C ALA A 262 17.30 -18.54 -1.93
N GLY A 263 16.21 -19.31 -2.00
CA GLY A 263 15.74 -20.15 -0.90
C GLY A 263 14.83 -19.45 0.12
N ASP A 264 14.45 -20.19 1.16
CA ASP A 264 13.44 -19.76 2.14
C ASP A 264 13.93 -18.68 3.12
N PRO A 265 13.05 -17.76 3.56
CA PRO A 265 11.64 -17.66 3.18
C PRO A 265 11.44 -17.01 1.81
N LEU A 266 10.64 -17.64 0.95
CA LEU A 266 10.37 -17.12 -0.40
C LEU A 266 9.43 -15.89 -0.36
N PRO A 267 9.79 -14.78 -1.04
CA PRO A 267 8.93 -13.61 -1.18
C PRO A 267 7.89 -13.84 -2.29
N HIS A 268 6.89 -14.68 -2.02
CA HIS A 268 5.95 -15.18 -3.02
C HIS A 268 5.24 -14.09 -3.82
N GLU A 269 4.79 -13.00 -3.21
CA GLU A 269 4.17 -11.88 -3.94
C GLU A 269 5.12 -11.22 -4.94
N ARG A 270 6.38 -10.99 -4.55
CA ARG A 270 7.39 -10.40 -5.44
C ARG A 270 7.69 -11.35 -6.60
N ILE A 271 7.85 -12.63 -6.31
CA ILE A 271 8.05 -13.67 -7.32
C ILE A 271 6.85 -13.71 -8.29
N ALA A 272 5.62 -13.67 -7.76
CA ALA A 272 4.40 -13.62 -8.55
C ALA A 272 4.36 -12.39 -9.47
N GLY A 273 4.71 -11.21 -8.95
CA GLY A 273 4.82 -9.97 -9.72
C GLY A 273 5.75 -10.10 -10.92
N HIS A 274 6.95 -10.68 -10.73
CA HIS A 274 7.89 -10.94 -11.83
C HIS A 274 7.33 -11.98 -12.83
N TYR A 275 6.78 -13.11 -12.38
CA TYR A 275 6.19 -14.08 -13.31
C TYR A 275 5.02 -13.50 -14.12
N ARG A 276 4.21 -12.60 -13.54
CA ARG A 276 3.14 -11.89 -14.26
C ARG A 276 3.72 -11.01 -15.36
N GLN A 277 4.74 -10.21 -15.06
CA GLN A 277 5.41 -9.36 -16.04
C GLN A 277 6.17 -10.17 -17.12
N ALA A 278 6.60 -11.39 -16.79
CA ALA A 278 7.18 -12.34 -17.73
C ALA A 278 6.15 -13.08 -18.60
N ALA A 279 4.84 -12.88 -18.35
CA ALA A 279 3.74 -13.63 -18.96
C ALA A 279 3.81 -15.16 -18.70
N GLN A 280 4.39 -15.58 -17.57
CA GLN A 280 4.41 -16.97 -17.10
C GLN A 280 3.26 -17.19 -16.12
N PHE A 281 2.05 -17.31 -16.65
CA PHE A 281 0.84 -17.23 -15.84
C PHE A 281 0.69 -18.36 -14.82
N ASP A 282 1.09 -19.60 -15.14
CA ASP A 282 0.99 -20.71 -14.18
C ASP A 282 1.88 -20.50 -12.95
N SER A 283 3.12 -20.08 -13.16
CA SER A 283 4.04 -19.73 -12.07
C SER A 283 3.53 -18.51 -11.29
N TRP A 284 3.01 -17.50 -11.98
CA TRP A 284 2.39 -16.34 -11.34
C TRP A 284 1.23 -16.75 -10.43
N ARG A 285 0.27 -17.54 -10.93
CA ARG A 285 -0.89 -18.02 -10.15
C ARG A 285 -0.43 -18.76 -8.91
N ARG A 286 0.46 -19.74 -9.08
CA ARG A 286 1.00 -20.54 -7.95
C ARG A 286 1.63 -19.66 -6.88
N HIS A 287 2.49 -18.71 -7.26
CA HIS A 287 3.14 -17.83 -6.29
C HIS A 287 2.19 -16.77 -5.71
N ALA A 288 1.21 -16.28 -6.47
CA ALA A 288 0.20 -15.37 -5.96
C ALA A 288 -0.68 -16.05 -4.90
N GLU A 289 -1.05 -17.31 -5.13
CA GLU A 289 -1.76 -18.14 -4.16
C GLU A 289 -0.95 -18.35 -2.89
N LEU A 290 0.31 -18.78 -3.02
CA LEU A 290 1.22 -18.98 -1.89
C LEU A 290 1.43 -17.68 -1.09
N GLY A 291 1.58 -16.56 -1.80
CA GLY A 291 1.68 -15.23 -1.17
C GLY A 291 0.40 -14.82 -0.46
N ALA A 292 -0.78 -15.19 -0.96
CA ALA A 292 -2.04 -14.95 -0.29
C ALA A 292 -2.17 -15.79 0.99
N GLU A 293 -1.70 -17.05 1.02
CA GLU A 293 -1.69 -17.84 2.25
C GLU A 293 -0.74 -17.27 3.29
N GLN A 294 0.46 -16.85 2.87
CA GLN A 294 1.42 -16.19 3.77
C GLN A 294 0.83 -14.92 4.37
N ALA A 295 0.24 -14.06 3.54
CA ALA A 295 -0.41 -12.84 4.01
C ALA A 295 -1.60 -13.13 4.94
N ALA A 296 -2.41 -14.15 4.66
CA ALA A 296 -3.49 -14.55 5.55
C ALA A 296 -2.94 -15.07 6.89
N ALA A 297 -1.89 -15.90 6.86
CA ALA A 297 -1.27 -16.45 8.08
C ALA A 297 -0.68 -15.37 9.00
N THR A 298 -0.21 -14.24 8.44
CA THR A 298 0.29 -13.09 9.21
C THR A 298 -0.80 -12.07 9.57
N GLY A 299 -2.06 -12.27 9.16
CA GLY A 299 -3.16 -11.34 9.41
C GLY A 299 -3.26 -10.17 8.43
N GLU A 300 -2.47 -10.16 7.36
CA GLU A 300 -2.54 -9.17 6.28
C GLU A 300 -3.69 -9.47 5.32
N VAL A 301 -4.91 -9.55 5.84
CA VAL A 301 -6.11 -10.00 5.11
C VAL A 301 -6.34 -9.21 3.81
N LEU A 302 -6.17 -7.87 3.84
CA LEU A 302 -6.33 -7.03 2.65
C LEU A 302 -5.29 -7.36 1.56
N ARG A 303 -4.08 -7.78 1.94
CA ARG A 303 -3.04 -8.19 1.00
C ARG A 303 -3.38 -9.55 0.38
N ALA A 304 -3.85 -10.51 1.19
CA ALA A 304 -4.34 -11.79 0.69
C ALA A 304 -5.50 -11.64 -0.31
N VAL A 305 -6.50 -10.81 0.03
CA VAL A 305 -7.65 -10.50 -0.84
C VAL A 305 -7.20 -9.89 -2.18
N ARG A 306 -6.22 -8.98 -2.17
CA ARG A 306 -5.68 -8.38 -3.41
C ARG A 306 -5.02 -9.42 -4.32
N LEU A 307 -4.20 -10.30 -3.75
CA LEU A 307 -3.49 -11.34 -4.51
C LEU A 307 -4.48 -12.34 -5.15
N LEU A 308 -5.48 -12.79 -4.39
CA LEU A 308 -6.49 -13.72 -4.89
C LEU A 308 -7.39 -13.08 -5.95
N ARG A 309 -7.80 -11.82 -5.77
CA ARG A 309 -8.57 -11.08 -6.77
C ARG A 309 -7.84 -11.05 -8.11
N ASP A 310 -6.55 -10.72 -8.10
CA ASP A 310 -5.79 -10.55 -9.33
C ASP A 310 -5.73 -11.87 -10.13
N VAL A 311 -5.64 -13.01 -9.44
CA VAL A 311 -5.71 -14.33 -10.06
C VAL A 311 -7.13 -14.65 -10.57
N LEU A 312 -8.18 -14.35 -9.78
CA LEU A 312 -9.57 -14.59 -10.17
C LEU A 312 -10.01 -13.77 -11.39
N ALA A 313 -9.41 -12.60 -11.60
CA ALA A 313 -9.68 -11.76 -12.77
C ALA A 313 -9.00 -12.28 -14.06
N TRP A 314 -8.18 -13.33 -13.98
CA TRP A 314 -7.49 -13.88 -15.15
C TRP A 314 -8.43 -14.73 -16.01
N PRO A 315 -8.63 -14.40 -17.31
CA PRO A 315 -9.56 -15.15 -18.18
C PRO A 315 -9.14 -16.60 -18.45
N GLY A 316 -7.86 -16.93 -18.33
CA GLY A 316 -7.32 -18.26 -18.61
C GLY A 316 -7.35 -19.22 -17.41
N LEU A 317 -8.14 -18.92 -16.37
CA LEU A 317 -8.24 -19.76 -15.19
C LEU A 317 -9.12 -20.99 -15.46
N GLU A 318 -8.61 -22.18 -15.17
CA GLU A 318 -9.39 -23.41 -15.28
C GLU A 318 -10.55 -23.44 -14.26
N ARG A 319 -11.62 -24.17 -14.57
CA ARG A 319 -12.85 -24.17 -13.75
C ARG A 319 -12.66 -24.75 -12.35
N GLU A 320 -11.79 -25.74 -12.22
CA GLU A 320 -11.44 -26.32 -10.93
C GLU A 320 -10.68 -25.31 -10.06
N ASP A 321 -9.68 -24.65 -10.63
CA ASP A 321 -8.92 -23.60 -9.96
C ASP A 321 -9.79 -22.39 -9.60
N LEU A 322 -10.67 -21.95 -10.50
CA LEU A 322 -11.64 -20.89 -10.22
C LEU A 322 -12.50 -21.23 -9.00
N SER A 323 -13.03 -22.46 -8.93
CA SER A 323 -13.87 -22.89 -7.81
C SER A 323 -13.10 -22.87 -6.49
N ARG A 324 -11.89 -23.46 -6.47
CA ARG A 324 -11.02 -23.51 -5.29
C ARG A 324 -10.60 -22.12 -4.82
N LEU A 325 -10.21 -21.25 -5.74
CA LEU A 325 -9.76 -19.89 -5.43
C LEU A 325 -10.91 -18.97 -5.01
N ALA A 326 -12.09 -19.13 -5.61
CA ALA A 326 -13.28 -18.38 -5.23
C ALA A 326 -13.66 -18.68 -3.77
N LEU A 327 -13.68 -19.96 -3.38
CA LEU A 327 -13.95 -20.37 -2.00
C LEU A 327 -12.96 -19.72 -1.02
N ARG A 328 -11.66 -19.79 -1.36
CA ARG A 328 -10.61 -19.18 -0.54
C ARG A 328 -10.77 -17.66 -0.44
N PHE A 329 -11.08 -17.00 -1.55
CA PHE A 329 -11.33 -15.57 -1.59
C PHE A 329 -12.50 -15.21 -0.68
N GLY A 330 -13.62 -15.92 -0.76
CA GLY A 330 -14.80 -15.69 0.08
C GLY A 330 -14.51 -15.86 1.57
N ALA A 331 -13.83 -16.94 1.96
CA ALA A 331 -13.44 -17.18 3.34
C ALA A 331 -12.48 -16.11 3.89
N THR A 332 -11.57 -15.59 3.05
CA THR A 332 -10.62 -14.54 3.43
C THR A 332 -11.31 -13.17 3.52
N ALA A 333 -12.20 -12.88 2.56
CA ALA A 333 -12.89 -11.60 2.45
C ALA A 333 -13.87 -11.34 3.60
N GLU A 334 -14.45 -12.39 4.20
CA GLU A 334 -15.39 -12.28 5.32
C GLU A 334 -14.84 -11.45 6.49
N TYR A 335 -13.50 -11.41 6.67
CA TYR A 335 -12.83 -10.75 7.79
C TYR A 335 -12.05 -9.48 7.38
N ALA A 336 -12.12 -9.06 6.13
CA ALA A 336 -11.32 -7.96 5.60
C ALA A 336 -12.02 -6.59 5.76
N SER A 337 -11.40 -5.62 6.43
CA SER A 337 -11.94 -4.25 6.68
C SER A 337 -12.04 -3.34 5.43
N GLY A 338 -12.37 -3.88 4.26
CA GLY A 338 -12.41 -3.19 2.96
C GLY A 338 -13.45 -3.78 2.00
N HIS A 339 -14.68 -3.93 2.51
CA HIS A 339 -15.75 -4.77 1.97
C HIS A 339 -16.21 -4.43 0.54
N LEU A 340 -16.19 -3.17 0.09
CA LEU A 340 -16.80 -2.78 -1.19
C LEU A 340 -16.27 -3.57 -2.41
N ARG A 341 -14.95 -3.66 -2.56
CA ARG A 341 -14.35 -4.40 -3.69
C ARG A 341 -14.53 -5.92 -3.55
N ALA A 342 -14.52 -6.43 -2.33
CA ALA A 342 -14.76 -7.85 -2.09
C ALA A 342 -16.22 -8.24 -2.41
N VAL A 343 -17.17 -7.38 -2.08
CA VAL A 343 -18.59 -7.52 -2.43
C VAL A 343 -18.79 -7.55 -3.95
N GLU A 344 -18.15 -6.65 -4.70
CA GLU A 344 -18.23 -6.62 -6.17
C GLU A 344 -17.77 -7.96 -6.79
N ILE A 345 -16.63 -8.48 -6.33
CA ILE A 345 -16.08 -9.74 -6.82
C ILE A 345 -16.98 -10.92 -6.42
N LEU A 346 -17.43 -10.97 -5.16
CA LEU A 346 -18.30 -12.05 -4.69
C LEU A 346 -19.65 -12.07 -5.41
N ARG A 347 -20.25 -10.91 -5.71
CA ARG A 347 -21.46 -10.83 -6.54
C ARG A 347 -21.22 -11.44 -7.92
N GLY A 348 -20.13 -11.04 -8.59
CA GLY A 348 -19.77 -11.59 -9.90
C GLY A 348 -19.55 -13.11 -9.88
N LEU A 349 -18.92 -13.65 -8.82
CA LEU A 349 -18.71 -15.09 -8.67
C LEU A 349 -20.01 -15.84 -8.36
N VAL A 350 -20.88 -15.31 -7.49
CA VAL A 350 -22.17 -15.92 -7.16
C VAL A 350 -23.09 -16.00 -8.38
N ASP A 351 -23.00 -15.02 -9.27
CA ASP A 351 -23.78 -14.98 -10.50
C ASP A 351 -23.18 -15.81 -11.66
N ASP A 352 -21.99 -16.40 -11.50
CA ASP A 352 -21.39 -17.26 -12.54
C ASP A 352 -22.14 -18.61 -12.64
N PRO A 353 -22.87 -18.88 -13.74
CA PRO A 353 -23.60 -20.13 -13.90
C PRO A 353 -22.66 -21.35 -14.04
N GLY A 354 -21.39 -21.11 -14.37
CA GLY A 354 -20.36 -22.15 -14.50
C GLY A 354 -19.82 -22.68 -13.18
N LEU A 355 -20.08 -22.01 -12.05
CA LEU A 355 -19.70 -22.53 -10.74
C LEU A 355 -20.71 -23.57 -10.23
N PRO A 356 -20.27 -24.71 -9.67
CA PRO A 356 -21.18 -25.69 -9.08
C PRO A 356 -22.04 -25.09 -7.96
N ALA A 357 -23.28 -25.58 -7.82
CA ALA A 357 -24.20 -25.10 -6.78
C ALA A 357 -23.62 -25.15 -5.36
N PRO A 358 -22.94 -26.23 -4.92
CA PRO A 358 -22.23 -26.25 -3.64
C PRO A 358 -21.28 -25.08 -3.40
N ILE A 359 -20.51 -24.71 -4.44
CA ILE A 359 -19.53 -23.62 -4.40
C ILE A 359 -20.26 -22.28 -4.29
N ARG A 360 -21.27 -22.05 -5.14
CA ARG A 360 -22.07 -20.83 -5.09
C ARG A 360 -22.78 -20.68 -3.74
N GLY A 361 -23.24 -21.76 -3.13
CA GLY A 361 -23.84 -21.75 -1.79
C GLY A 361 -22.89 -21.18 -0.73
N GLU A 362 -21.64 -21.65 -0.72
CA GLU A 362 -20.63 -21.13 0.21
C GLU A 362 -20.26 -19.67 -0.09
N LEU A 363 -20.13 -19.30 -1.37
CA LEU A 363 -19.86 -17.91 -1.76
C LEU A 363 -21.01 -16.96 -1.39
N ARG A 364 -22.26 -17.39 -1.54
CA ARG A 364 -23.46 -16.64 -1.11
C ARG A 364 -23.47 -16.43 0.40
N LEU A 365 -23.11 -17.46 1.17
CA LEU A 365 -22.97 -17.32 2.61
C LEU A 365 -21.91 -16.27 2.96
N ASN A 366 -20.72 -16.36 2.35
CA ASN A 366 -19.64 -15.40 2.59
C ASN A 366 -20.06 -13.96 2.20
N LEU A 367 -20.70 -13.78 1.04
CA LEU A 367 -21.22 -12.49 0.58
C LEU A 367 -22.27 -11.94 1.54
N GLY A 368 -23.25 -12.76 1.93
CA GLY A 368 -24.33 -12.36 2.82
C GLY A 368 -23.82 -11.96 4.20
N LEU A 369 -22.90 -12.74 4.79
CA LEU A 369 -22.26 -12.41 6.06
C LEU A 369 -21.42 -11.13 5.98
N LEU A 370 -20.70 -10.92 4.87
CA LEU A 370 -19.94 -9.68 4.64
C LEU A 370 -20.85 -8.45 4.57
N LEU A 371 -21.98 -8.55 3.86
CA LEU A 371 -22.96 -7.46 3.72
C LEU A 371 -23.64 -7.13 5.06
N VAL A 372 -24.04 -8.15 5.83
CA VAL A 372 -24.70 -7.99 7.13
C VAL A 372 -23.72 -7.43 8.18
N ASN A 373 -22.52 -7.98 8.28
CA ASN A 373 -21.61 -7.67 9.38
C ASN A 373 -20.74 -6.43 9.12
N GLN A 374 -20.36 -6.18 7.86
CA GLN A 374 -19.41 -5.11 7.52
C GLN A 374 -20.00 -4.04 6.58
N GLY A 375 -20.89 -4.43 5.67
CA GLY A 375 -21.54 -3.49 4.75
C GLY A 375 -22.66 -2.67 5.39
N ALA A 376 -23.13 -3.07 6.57
CA ALA A 376 -24.35 -2.55 7.20
C ALA A 376 -25.56 -2.55 6.24
N ASP A 377 -25.62 -3.56 5.35
CA ASP A 377 -26.62 -3.71 4.29
C ASP A 377 -27.27 -5.10 4.42
N ALA A 378 -28.01 -5.29 5.51
CA ALA A 378 -28.69 -6.55 5.76
C ALA A 378 -29.85 -6.81 4.79
N GLU A 379 -30.45 -5.75 4.23
CA GLU A 379 -31.49 -5.85 3.20
C GLU A 379 -30.97 -6.58 1.96
N ALA A 380 -29.71 -6.29 1.55
CA ALA A 380 -29.05 -7.03 0.48
C ALA A 380 -28.43 -8.36 0.94
N GLY A 381 -27.94 -8.44 2.18
CA GLY A 381 -27.19 -9.60 2.66
C GLY A 381 -28.05 -10.82 3.01
N GLU A 382 -29.18 -10.64 3.69
CA GLU A 382 -30.02 -11.77 4.13
C GLU A 382 -30.59 -12.63 3.00
N PRO A 383 -31.10 -12.06 1.88
CA PRO A 383 -31.55 -12.87 0.76
C PRO A 383 -30.46 -13.82 0.23
N GLU A 384 -29.21 -13.38 0.23
CA GLU A 384 -28.07 -14.22 -0.18
C GLU A 384 -27.84 -15.36 0.80
N ILE A 385 -27.89 -15.11 2.12
CA ILE A 385 -27.78 -16.16 3.14
C ILE A 385 -28.91 -17.18 3.00
N ILE A 386 -30.15 -16.74 2.76
CA ILE A 386 -31.30 -17.65 2.55
C ILE A 386 -31.09 -18.52 1.31
N ARG A 387 -30.64 -17.92 0.19
CA ARG A 387 -30.36 -18.64 -1.05
C ARG A 387 -29.20 -19.63 -0.93
N ALA A 388 -28.27 -19.41 0.00
CA ALA A 388 -27.16 -20.32 0.26
C ALA A 388 -27.59 -21.65 0.91
N ILE A 389 -28.59 -21.62 1.80
CA ILE A 389 -29.00 -22.77 2.64
C ILE A 389 -29.27 -24.07 1.85
N PRO A 390 -30.08 -24.08 0.77
CA PRO A 390 -30.33 -25.31 0.01
C PRO A 390 -29.07 -25.87 -0.66
N ASP A 391 -28.20 -24.99 -1.16
CA ASP A 391 -26.94 -25.38 -1.81
C ASP A 391 -25.91 -25.94 -0.81
N LEU A 392 -26.07 -25.64 0.49
CA LEU A 392 -25.23 -26.08 1.61
C LEU A 392 -25.72 -27.37 2.29
N ALA A 393 -26.67 -28.11 1.71
CA ALA A 393 -27.22 -29.33 2.32
C ALA A 393 -26.17 -30.40 2.66
N HIS A 394 -25.05 -30.42 1.91
CA HIS A 394 -23.93 -31.34 2.08
C HIS A 394 -22.90 -30.89 3.14
N ARG A 395 -23.04 -29.67 3.70
CA ARG A 395 -22.14 -29.06 4.70
C ARG A 395 -22.97 -28.55 5.88
N PRO A 396 -23.35 -29.43 6.83
CA PRO A 396 -24.23 -29.07 7.95
C PRO A 396 -23.67 -27.92 8.80
N GLU A 397 -22.35 -27.77 8.89
CA GLU A 397 -21.67 -26.70 9.63
C GLU A 397 -21.94 -25.33 9.01
N LEU A 398 -21.78 -25.20 7.68
CA LEU A 398 -22.04 -23.95 6.96
C LEU A 398 -23.54 -23.63 6.93
N ARG A 399 -24.38 -24.68 6.82
CA ARG A 399 -25.83 -24.53 6.90
C ARG A 399 -26.28 -24.02 8.27
N ALA A 400 -25.74 -24.58 9.36
CA ALA A 400 -26.01 -24.12 10.72
C ALA A 400 -25.51 -22.70 10.93
N ARG A 401 -24.32 -22.35 10.41
CA ARG A 401 -23.80 -20.98 10.45
C ARG A 401 -24.75 -20.00 9.77
N ALA A 402 -25.21 -20.32 8.55
CA ALA A 402 -26.17 -19.52 7.81
C ALA A 402 -27.48 -19.29 8.58
N MET A 403 -28.08 -20.36 9.10
CA MET A 403 -29.33 -20.29 9.88
C MET A 403 -29.14 -19.49 11.17
N SER A 404 -28.02 -19.69 11.88
CA SER A 404 -27.72 -18.99 13.12
C SER A 404 -27.55 -17.48 12.90
N ALA A 405 -27.00 -17.06 11.76
CA ALA A 405 -26.86 -15.65 11.42
C ALA A 405 -28.22 -14.99 11.15
N LEU A 406 -29.14 -15.70 10.48
CA LEU A 406 -30.53 -15.23 10.26
C LEU A 406 -31.38 -15.21 11.54
N ALA A 407 -30.95 -15.90 12.59
CA ALA A 407 -31.62 -15.89 13.89
C ALA A 407 -31.36 -14.60 14.68
N VAL A 408 -30.30 -13.84 14.36
CA VAL A 408 -29.92 -12.64 15.12
C VAL A 408 -30.92 -11.50 14.86
N PRO A 409 -31.63 -10.98 15.89
CA PRO A 409 -32.56 -9.87 15.73
C PRO A 409 -31.84 -8.53 15.51
N GLY A 410 -32.49 -7.59 14.80
CA GLY A 410 -32.04 -6.19 14.69
C GLY A 410 -31.20 -5.85 13.45
N CYS A 411 -30.74 -6.84 12.67
CA CYS A 411 -29.94 -6.57 11.48
C CYS A 411 -30.78 -6.07 10.29
N SER A 412 -32.03 -6.53 10.11
CA SER A 412 -32.75 -6.44 8.82
C SER A 412 -34.19 -5.92 8.87
N GLY A 413 -34.67 -5.50 10.04
CA GLY A 413 -36.09 -5.13 10.21
C GLY A 413 -37.09 -6.28 10.06
N ARG A 414 -36.62 -7.54 9.97
CA ARG A 414 -37.45 -8.74 9.91
C ARG A 414 -38.29 -8.92 11.18
N PRO A 415 -39.53 -9.44 11.06
CA PRO A 415 -40.33 -9.79 12.23
C PRO A 415 -39.64 -10.82 13.13
N LEU A 416 -39.70 -10.61 14.45
CA LEU A 416 -39.04 -11.47 15.43
C LEU A 416 -39.43 -12.96 15.30
N HIS A 417 -40.66 -13.26 14.90
CA HIS A 417 -41.11 -14.66 14.74
C HIS A 417 -40.31 -15.42 13.68
N ASP A 418 -39.84 -14.75 12.62
CA ASP A 418 -39.00 -15.39 11.61
C ASP A 418 -37.60 -15.67 12.13
N ASN A 419 -37.02 -14.74 12.92
CA ASN A 419 -35.75 -14.97 13.59
C ASN A 419 -35.81 -16.18 14.53
N LEU A 420 -36.90 -16.31 15.29
CA LEU A 420 -37.14 -17.46 16.17
C LEU A 420 -37.31 -18.77 15.38
N ALA A 421 -37.94 -18.73 14.21
CA ALA A 421 -38.03 -19.91 13.34
C ALA A 421 -36.63 -20.36 12.84
N TRP A 422 -35.74 -19.42 12.52
CA TRP A 422 -34.35 -19.73 12.19
C TRP A 422 -33.55 -20.23 13.39
N LEU A 423 -33.79 -19.69 14.58
CA LEU A 423 -33.20 -20.19 15.82
C LEU A 423 -33.55 -21.67 16.04
N SER A 424 -34.84 -22.02 15.95
CA SER A 424 -35.28 -23.42 16.11
C SER A 424 -34.65 -24.35 15.07
N ARG A 425 -34.61 -23.95 13.79
CA ARG A 425 -33.93 -24.74 12.74
C ARG A 425 -32.43 -24.90 12.98
N THR A 426 -31.79 -23.88 13.57
CA THR A 426 -30.37 -23.95 13.93
C THR A 426 -30.16 -24.98 15.06
N GLU A 427 -30.99 -24.93 16.10
CA GLU A 427 -30.94 -25.88 17.23
C GLU A 427 -31.17 -27.33 16.78
N GLU A 428 -32.08 -27.57 15.82
CA GLU A 428 -32.36 -28.91 15.25
C GLU A 428 -31.13 -29.58 14.60
N ILE A 429 -30.20 -28.80 14.06
CA ILE A 429 -29.01 -29.33 13.37
C ILE A 429 -27.70 -29.04 14.12
N ALA A 430 -27.77 -28.43 15.30
CA ALA A 430 -26.58 -28.03 16.06
C ALA A 430 -25.65 -29.20 16.40
N ASP A 431 -26.23 -30.38 16.68
CA ASP A 431 -25.48 -31.61 16.98
C ASP A 431 -24.70 -32.16 15.77
N GLN A 432 -25.00 -31.68 14.56
CA GLN A 432 -24.28 -32.06 13.33
C GLN A 432 -23.03 -31.20 13.10
N VAL A 433 -22.81 -30.16 13.91
CA VAL A 433 -21.66 -29.25 13.75
C VAL A 433 -20.47 -29.76 14.56
N THR A 434 -19.53 -30.43 13.91
CA THR A 434 -18.38 -31.06 14.59
C THR A 434 -17.12 -30.20 14.62
N ASP A 435 -16.99 -29.24 13.70
CA ASP A 435 -15.85 -28.31 13.69
C ASP A 435 -15.92 -27.34 14.89
N PRO A 436 -14.92 -27.29 15.78
CA PRO A 436 -14.97 -26.47 17.00
C PRO A 436 -15.15 -24.97 16.74
N THR A 437 -14.56 -24.45 15.66
CA THR A 437 -14.66 -23.02 15.31
C THR A 437 -16.07 -22.69 14.83
N MET A 438 -16.63 -23.48 13.92
CA MET A 438 -17.99 -23.31 13.42
C MET A 438 -19.03 -23.55 14.51
N TRP A 439 -18.81 -24.55 15.37
CA TRP A 439 -19.68 -24.81 16.53
C TRP A 439 -19.70 -23.59 17.45
N THR A 440 -18.53 -23.04 17.80
CA THR A 440 -18.44 -21.83 18.62
C THR A 440 -19.14 -20.64 17.95
N ALA A 441 -18.98 -20.47 16.64
CA ALA A 441 -19.65 -19.42 15.87
C ALA A 441 -21.18 -19.51 15.96
N VAL A 442 -21.73 -20.72 15.79
CA VAL A 442 -23.16 -21.01 15.89
C VAL A 442 -23.67 -20.75 17.31
N GLN A 443 -22.97 -21.24 18.33
CA GLN A 443 -23.34 -21.02 19.73
C GLN A 443 -23.33 -19.54 20.11
N VAL A 444 -22.35 -18.77 19.62
CA VAL A 444 -22.28 -17.32 19.84
C VAL A 444 -23.52 -16.60 19.29
N ASN A 445 -23.99 -16.99 18.11
CA ASN A 445 -25.20 -16.40 17.52
C ASN A 445 -26.47 -16.82 18.28
N ILE A 446 -26.56 -18.08 18.72
CA ILE A 446 -27.65 -18.57 19.60
C ILE A 446 -27.69 -17.76 20.90
N ILE A 447 -26.56 -17.65 21.60
CA ILE A 447 -26.43 -16.90 22.86
C ILE A 447 -26.85 -15.44 22.65
N GLY A 448 -26.32 -14.77 21.63
CA GLY A 448 -26.67 -13.39 21.30
C GLY A 448 -28.16 -13.22 21.03
N THR A 449 -28.75 -14.11 20.23
CA THR A 449 -30.19 -14.10 19.92
C THR A 449 -31.04 -14.25 21.19
N LEU A 450 -30.73 -15.22 22.04
CA LEU A 450 -31.45 -15.47 23.29
C LEU A 450 -31.37 -14.26 24.23
N LEU A 451 -30.22 -13.61 24.33
CA LEU A 451 -30.05 -12.42 25.17
C LEU A 451 -30.78 -11.20 24.61
N ALA A 452 -30.76 -11.00 23.29
CA ALA A 452 -31.45 -9.90 22.63
C ALA A 452 -32.96 -9.91 22.89
N ILE A 453 -33.56 -11.10 23.06
CA ILE A 453 -34.99 -11.27 23.39
C ILE A 453 -35.25 -11.43 24.90
N GLY A 454 -34.22 -11.33 25.74
CA GLY A 454 -34.35 -11.47 27.19
C GLY A 454 -34.56 -12.90 27.71
N ASP A 455 -34.28 -13.94 26.92
CA ASP A 455 -34.41 -15.34 27.34
C ASP A 455 -33.29 -15.71 28.35
N PRO A 456 -33.63 -16.16 29.58
CA PRO A 456 -32.65 -16.56 30.60
C PRO A 456 -31.70 -17.70 30.18
N ARG A 457 -32.04 -18.50 29.15
CA ARG A 457 -31.15 -19.52 28.59
C ARG A 457 -29.84 -18.92 28.09
N GLY A 458 -29.88 -17.71 27.51
CA GLY A 458 -28.70 -17.03 26.99
C GLY A 458 -27.61 -16.84 28.06
N TRP A 459 -28.00 -16.42 29.27
CA TRP A 459 -27.04 -16.25 30.39
C TRP A 459 -26.43 -17.57 30.87
N ARG A 460 -27.17 -18.68 30.81
CA ARG A 460 -26.64 -19.99 31.19
C ARG A 460 -25.60 -20.47 30.16
N GLN A 461 -25.88 -20.26 28.88
CA GLN A 461 -25.01 -20.65 27.78
C GLN A 461 -23.79 -19.73 27.62
N ALA A 462 -23.90 -18.45 27.97
CA ALA A 462 -22.80 -17.47 27.92
C ALA A 462 -21.57 -17.85 28.76
N LYS A 463 -21.67 -18.84 29.65
CA LYS A 463 -20.51 -19.45 30.34
C LYS A 463 -19.48 -20.01 29.37
N LEU A 464 -19.90 -20.44 28.17
CA LEU A 464 -19.01 -20.89 27.09
C LEU A 464 -17.93 -19.85 26.77
N LEU A 465 -18.24 -18.56 26.85
CA LEU A 465 -17.33 -17.46 26.50
C LEU A 465 -16.13 -17.32 27.45
N PHE A 466 -16.17 -17.99 28.60
CA PHE A 466 -15.07 -18.05 29.57
C PHE A 466 -14.20 -19.30 29.43
N THR A 467 -14.46 -20.15 28.43
CA THR A 467 -13.57 -21.28 28.12
C THR A 467 -12.29 -20.81 27.43
N SER A 468 -11.26 -21.66 27.46
CA SER A 468 -10.01 -21.42 26.74
C SER A 468 -10.16 -21.87 25.29
N PRO A 469 -9.78 -21.04 24.30
CA PRO A 469 -9.81 -21.43 22.89
C PRO A 469 -8.73 -22.47 22.59
N ASN A 470 -9.01 -23.41 21.68
CA ASN A 470 -8.01 -24.37 21.17
C ASN A 470 -7.37 -23.92 19.85
N SER A 471 -7.90 -22.87 19.24
CA SER A 471 -7.46 -22.33 17.95
C SER A 471 -7.66 -20.81 17.87
N THR A 472 -6.96 -20.15 16.95
CA THR A 472 -7.16 -18.72 16.66
C THR A 472 -8.57 -18.45 16.12
N GLY A 473 -9.15 -19.40 15.39
CA GLY A 473 -10.54 -19.36 14.94
C GLY A 473 -11.53 -19.32 16.11
N GLU A 474 -11.42 -20.26 17.05
CA GLU A 474 -12.23 -20.26 18.28
C GLU A 474 -12.04 -18.99 19.09
N GLN A 475 -10.79 -18.53 19.27
CA GLN A 475 -10.47 -17.29 19.97
C GLN A 475 -11.26 -16.11 19.38
N LEU A 476 -11.24 -15.94 18.05
CA LEU A 476 -12.01 -14.90 17.37
C LEU A 476 -13.51 -15.01 17.63
N GLN A 477 -14.09 -16.22 17.54
CA GLN A 477 -15.52 -16.43 17.78
C GLN A 477 -15.90 -16.12 19.24
N LEU A 478 -15.10 -16.57 20.22
CA LEU A 478 -15.34 -16.26 21.64
C LEU A 478 -15.24 -14.76 21.93
N ARG A 479 -14.30 -14.05 21.30
CA ARG A 479 -14.20 -12.59 21.38
C ARG A 479 -15.44 -11.91 20.81
N ARG A 480 -15.91 -12.32 19.62
CA ARG A 480 -17.17 -11.81 19.03
C ARG A 480 -18.36 -12.09 19.96
N GLY A 481 -18.40 -13.27 20.58
CA GLY A 481 -19.43 -13.61 21.56
C GLY A 481 -19.40 -12.70 22.77
N CYS A 482 -18.22 -12.41 23.33
CA CYS A 482 -18.07 -11.48 24.43
C CYS A 482 -18.60 -10.09 24.06
N LEU A 483 -18.30 -9.60 22.85
CA LEU A 483 -18.81 -8.34 22.34
C LEU A 483 -20.35 -8.35 22.26
N ASN A 484 -20.95 -9.35 21.60
CA ASN A 484 -22.41 -9.47 21.46
C ASN A 484 -23.13 -9.55 22.82
N VAL A 485 -22.58 -10.31 23.77
CA VAL A 485 -23.14 -10.42 25.12
C VAL A 485 -22.97 -9.10 25.88
N SER A 486 -21.85 -8.39 25.70
CA SER A 486 -21.64 -7.10 26.33
C SER A 486 -22.61 -6.04 25.83
N ASP A 487 -22.89 -6.00 24.53
CA ASP A 487 -23.91 -5.11 23.94
C ASP A 487 -25.30 -5.40 24.53
N SER A 488 -25.73 -6.67 24.50
CA SER A 488 -27.00 -7.07 25.11
C SER A 488 -27.06 -6.73 26.61
N ALA A 489 -25.98 -6.99 27.36
CA ALA A 489 -25.89 -6.69 28.78
C ALA A 489 -26.02 -5.19 29.07
N THR A 490 -25.39 -4.35 28.23
CA THR A 490 -25.44 -2.89 28.33
C THR A 490 -26.87 -2.38 28.18
N TRP A 491 -27.57 -2.80 27.12
CA TRP A 491 -28.97 -2.39 26.88
C TRP A 491 -29.96 -2.95 27.91
N LEU A 492 -29.65 -4.08 28.54
CA LEU A 492 -30.44 -4.65 29.64
C LEU A 492 -30.12 -4.03 31.02
N GLY A 493 -29.28 -3.00 31.09
CA GLY A 493 -28.89 -2.33 32.35
C GLY A 493 -27.96 -3.15 33.23
N ARG A 494 -27.34 -4.21 32.69
CA ARG A 494 -26.45 -5.13 33.40
C ARG A 494 -24.98 -4.72 33.23
N HIS A 495 -24.68 -3.46 33.50
CA HIS A 495 -23.38 -2.83 33.22
C HIS A 495 -22.17 -3.57 33.82
N ARG A 496 -22.29 -4.11 35.04
CA ARG A 496 -21.21 -4.92 35.65
C ARG A 496 -20.91 -6.19 34.86
N GLN A 497 -21.93 -6.83 34.28
CA GLN A 497 -21.74 -8.00 33.43
C GLN A 497 -21.15 -7.59 32.07
N ALA A 498 -21.63 -6.49 31.48
CA ALA A 498 -21.05 -5.93 30.25
C ALA A 498 -19.54 -5.71 30.39
N ARG A 499 -19.08 -5.01 31.44
CA ARG A 499 -17.64 -4.81 31.73
C ARG A 499 -16.86 -6.12 31.82
N ARG A 500 -17.42 -7.14 32.47
CA ARG A 500 -16.77 -8.45 32.62
C ARG A 500 -16.57 -9.16 31.28
N PHE A 501 -17.54 -9.10 30.37
CA PHE A 501 -17.40 -9.71 29.04
C PHE A 501 -16.43 -8.93 28.16
N ILE A 502 -16.44 -7.60 28.21
CA ILE A 502 -15.45 -6.75 27.53
C ILE A 502 -14.02 -7.10 28.01
N GLN A 503 -13.81 -7.19 29.32
CA GLN A 503 -12.52 -7.58 29.88
C GLN A 503 -12.10 -8.98 29.38
N ARG A 504 -13.04 -9.93 29.36
CA ARG A 504 -12.77 -11.27 28.82
C ARG A 504 -12.37 -11.22 27.33
N ALA A 505 -13.01 -10.38 26.52
CA ALA A 505 -12.65 -10.19 25.12
C ALA A 505 -11.22 -9.68 24.93
N ARG A 506 -10.74 -8.82 25.85
CA ARG A 506 -9.35 -8.35 25.91
C ARG A 506 -8.36 -9.41 26.38
N GLU A 507 -8.72 -10.18 27.41
CA GLU A 507 -7.88 -11.29 27.91
C GLU A 507 -7.65 -12.37 26.87
N LEU A 508 -8.61 -12.59 25.98
CA LEU A 508 -8.45 -13.51 24.86
C LEU A 508 -7.39 -13.01 23.86
N GLY A 509 -6.94 -11.75 23.92
CA GLY A 509 -5.88 -11.19 23.09
C GLY A 509 -6.29 -10.97 21.64
N ASP A 510 -5.42 -10.32 20.86
CA ASP A 510 -5.67 -10.05 19.45
C ASP A 510 -5.64 -11.34 18.63
N SER A 511 -6.56 -11.44 17.69
CA SER A 511 -6.55 -12.47 16.66
C SER A 511 -6.16 -11.80 15.35
N SER A 512 -5.21 -12.36 14.60
CA SER A 512 -4.68 -11.79 13.34
C SER A 512 -5.77 -11.45 12.28
N HIS A 513 -6.99 -11.94 12.45
CA HIS A 513 -8.14 -11.76 11.55
C HIS A 513 -9.28 -10.92 12.17
N GLY A 514 -9.04 -10.22 13.29
CA GLY A 514 -10.09 -9.67 14.17
C GLY A 514 -10.13 -8.15 14.32
N ALA A 515 -9.46 -7.37 13.47
CA ALA A 515 -9.34 -5.90 13.64
C ALA A 515 -10.70 -5.19 13.82
N TYR A 516 -11.77 -5.68 13.20
CA TYR A 516 -13.12 -5.12 13.39
C TYR A 516 -13.70 -5.41 14.79
N VAL A 517 -13.34 -6.54 15.41
CA VAL A 517 -13.73 -6.90 16.78
C VAL A 517 -13.04 -5.97 17.77
N ASP A 518 -11.78 -5.61 17.52
CA ASP A 518 -11.03 -4.67 18.37
C ASP A 518 -11.72 -3.30 18.39
N VAL A 519 -12.05 -2.77 17.20
CA VAL A 519 -12.84 -1.54 17.07
C VAL A 519 -14.20 -1.68 17.76
N GLY A 520 -14.85 -2.84 17.65
CA GLY A 520 -16.11 -3.14 18.32
C GLY A 520 -16.01 -3.12 19.85
N ILE A 521 -14.94 -3.70 20.42
CA ILE A 521 -14.66 -3.70 21.86
C ILE A 521 -14.42 -2.28 22.35
N GLU A 522 -13.57 -1.51 21.67
CA GLU A 522 -13.33 -0.09 22.01
C GLU A 522 -14.62 0.73 21.95
N THR A 523 -15.44 0.50 20.93
CA THR A 523 -16.74 1.16 20.77
C THR A 523 -17.68 0.83 21.93
N MET A 524 -17.74 -0.43 22.33
CA MET A 524 -18.63 -0.88 23.39
C MET A 524 -18.19 -0.39 24.78
N GLU A 525 -16.89 -0.24 25.00
CA GLU A 525 -16.37 0.41 26.21
C GLU A 525 -16.78 1.87 26.29
N LEU A 526 -16.61 2.62 25.21
CA LEU A 526 -17.03 4.03 25.16
C LEU A 526 -18.53 4.17 25.40
N ILE A 527 -19.36 3.32 24.79
CA ILE A 527 -20.81 3.31 25.02
C ILE A 527 -21.13 3.01 26.49
N LEU A 528 -20.47 2.03 27.09
CA LEU A 528 -20.72 1.63 28.47
C LEU A 528 -20.27 2.70 29.47
N ASP A 529 -19.14 3.35 29.23
CA ASP A 529 -18.68 4.46 30.04
C ASP A 529 -19.61 5.67 29.90
N TRP A 530 -20.09 5.98 28.69
CA TRP A 530 -21.10 7.01 28.46
C TRP A 530 -22.41 6.73 29.22
N MET A 531 -22.90 5.49 29.19
CA MET A 531 -24.11 5.10 29.93
C MET A 531 -23.94 5.12 31.46
N THR A 532 -22.70 5.12 31.96
CA THR A 532 -22.41 5.05 33.40
C THR A 532 -21.72 6.31 33.95
N SER A 533 -21.46 7.32 33.11
CA SER A 533 -20.79 8.57 33.48
C SER A 533 -21.72 9.62 34.09
N SER A 534 -21.15 10.54 34.87
CA SER A 534 -21.82 11.78 35.29
C SER A 534 -21.85 12.81 34.15
N GLU A 535 -22.80 13.76 34.21
CA GLU A 535 -23.06 14.74 33.13
C GLU A 535 -21.80 15.47 32.61
N GLU A 536 -20.85 15.82 33.48
CA GLU A 536 -19.60 16.54 33.11
C GLU A 536 -18.62 15.74 32.24
N HIS A 537 -18.58 14.41 32.33
CA HIS A 537 -17.69 13.56 31.52
C HIS A 537 -18.31 13.14 30.18
N THR A 538 -19.60 13.39 30.00
CA THR A 538 -20.38 12.98 28.82
C THR A 538 -19.91 13.67 27.54
N CYS A 539 -19.61 14.98 27.61
CA CYS A 539 -19.16 15.77 26.45
C CYS A 539 -17.81 15.30 25.87
N GLU A 540 -16.89 14.87 26.73
CA GLU A 540 -15.58 14.36 26.28
C GLU A 540 -15.74 13.00 25.59
N LEU A 541 -16.56 12.10 26.15
CA LEU A 541 -16.88 10.81 25.58
C LEU A 541 -17.62 10.95 24.24
N GLU A 542 -18.55 11.89 24.13
CA GLU A 542 -19.26 12.19 22.87
C GLU A 542 -18.30 12.65 21.76
N SER A 543 -17.29 13.47 22.09
CA SER A 543 -16.25 13.90 21.15
C SER A 543 -15.34 12.74 20.70
N GLN A 544 -15.00 11.84 21.63
CA GLN A 544 -14.25 10.61 21.32
C GLN A 544 -15.07 9.67 20.43
N MET A 545 -16.37 9.49 20.70
CA MET A 545 -17.27 8.71 19.84
C MET A 545 -17.40 9.33 18.44
N ALA A 546 -17.52 10.66 18.34
CA ALA A 546 -17.63 11.35 17.05
C ALA A 546 -16.38 11.19 16.18
N SER A 547 -15.19 11.28 16.78
CA SER A 547 -13.90 11.18 16.07
C SER A 547 -13.51 9.75 15.72
N ARG A 548 -13.74 8.79 16.62
CA ARG A 548 -13.31 7.40 16.46
C ARG A 548 -14.33 6.49 15.76
N ILE A 549 -15.63 6.76 15.90
CA ILE A 549 -16.71 5.89 15.39
C ILE A 549 -17.43 6.52 14.19
N LEU A 550 -17.89 7.76 14.32
CA LEU A 550 -18.78 8.39 13.31
C LEU A 550 -18.03 8.98 12.10
N TYR A 551 -16.81 9.49 12.28
CA TYR A 551 -16.04 10.11 11.20
C TYR A 551 -15.56 9.11 10.12
N PRO A 552 -15.08 7.90 10.48
CA PRO A 552 -14.76 6.86 9.49
C PRO A 552 -15.99 6.39 8.69
N LEU A 553 -17.12 6.13 9.37
CA LEU A 553 -18.38 5.69 8.73
C LEU A 553 -18.97 6.72 7.76
N LYS A 554 -18.86 8.02 8.06
CA LYS A 554 -19.30 9.10 7.15
C LYS A 554 -18.41 9.22 5.90
N LYS A 555 -17.12 8.88 5.99
CA LYS A 555 -16.19 8.90 4.85
C LYS A 555 -16.53 7.80 3.85
N ASP A 556 -16.87 6.61 4.34
CA ASP A 556 -17.32 5.49 3.50
C ASP A 556 -18.68 5.79 2.85
N ARG A 557 -19.67 6.32 3.60
CA ARG A 557 -20.97 6.73 3.01
C ARG A 557 -20.88 7.85 1.98
N LYS A 558 -19.99 8.84 2.15
CA LYS A 558 -19.79 9.91 1.14
C LYS A 558 -19.19 9.37 -0.15
N SER A 559 -18.33 8.36 -0.08
CA SER A 559 -17.84 7.67 -1.28
C SER A 559 -18.96 6.93 -2.04
N THR A 560 -19.97 6.43 -1.32
CA THR A 560 -21.16 5.77 -1.87
C THR A 560 -22.06 6.71 -2.67
N LEU A 561 -22.22 7.97 -2.22
CA LEU A 561 -23.08 8.96 -2.88
C LEU A 561 -22.40 9.63 -4.09
N LEU A 562 -21.07 9.71 -4.10
CA LEU A 562 -20.32 10.29 -5.23
C LEU A 562 -20.17 9.32 -6.41
N ASN A 563 -20.12 8.00 -6.15
CA ASN A 563 -20.01 6.99 -7.21
C ASN A 563 -21.36 6.59 -7.84
N SER A 564 -22.49 6.84 -7.18
CA SER A 564 -23.83 6.55 -7.73
C SER A 564 -24.38 7.65 -8.66
N GLN A 565 -23.72 8.81 -8.73
CA GLN A 565 -24.10 9.91 -9.64
C GLN A 565 -23.26 9.96 -10.93
N SER A 566 -22.53 8.89 -11.25
CA SER A 566 -21.66 8.83 -12.44
C SER A 566 -21.94 7.63 -13.33
N GLN A 567 -23.21 7.36 -13.67
CA GLN A 567 -23.59 6.71 -14.92
C GLN A 567 -24.91 7.33 -15.43
N PRO A 568 -25.06 7.57 -16.75
CA PRO A 568 -26.11 8.40 -17.34
C PRO A 568 -27.52 7.84 -17.18
#